data_AF-A0A661TSL2-F1
#
_entry.id   AF-A0A661TSL2-F1
#
_cell.length_a   1.000
_cell.length_b   1.000
_cell.length_c   1.000
_cell.angle_alpha   90.00
_cell.angle_beta   90.00
_cell.angle_gamma   90.00
#
_symmetry.space_group_name_H-M   'P 1'
#
loop_
_entity.id
_entity.type
_entity.pdbx_description
1 polymer ?
#
loop_
_entity_poly.entity_id
_entity_poly.type
_entity_poly.pdbx_seq_one_letter_code
_entity_poly.pdbx_strand_id
1 'polypeptide(L)' 'MKIGIISDTHDNLPQIKKAVDIFNRGKVELILHAGDFVSPFTFLEFKNLNCPLKGVFGNN' A
#
# COMPACT_ATOMS: atom_id res chain seq x y z
N MET A 1 -6.06 -15.88 7.77
CA MET A 1 -4.88 -15.42 7.02
C MET A 1 -5.30 -14.81 5.69
N LYS A 2 -5.28 -13.48 5.58
CA LYS A 2 -5.48 -12.74 4.32
C LYS A 2 -4.26 -11.89 4.00
N ILE A 3 -3.80 -11.94 2.75
CA ILE A 3 -2.69 -11.14 2.24
C ILE A 3 -3.23 -10.20 1.16
N GLY A 4 -2.90 -8.91 1.27
CA GLY A 4 -3.21 -7.90 0.26
C GLY A 4 -2.06 -7.74 -0.72
N ILE A 5 -2.37 -7.53 -1.99
CA ILE A 5 -1.37 -7.26 -3.04
C ILE A 5 -1.77 -5.96 -3.73
N ILE A 6 -0.78 -5.09 -3.95
CA ILE A 6 -0.92 -3.82 -4.67
C ILE A 6 0.40 -3.54 -5.41
N SER A 7 0.36 -2.69 -6.43
CA SER A 7 1.54 -2.24 -7.19
C SER A 7 1.25 -0.88 -7.80
N ASP A 8 2.29 -0.21 -8.33
CA ASP A 8 2.14 0.91 -9.26
C ASP A 8 1.23 2.00 -8.73
N THR A 9 1.49 2.43 -7.49
CA THR A 9 0.64 3.45 -6.86
C THR A 9 0.94 4.86 -7.37
N HIS A 10 2.13 5.10 -7.93
CA HIS A 10 2.48 6.30 -8.72
C HIS A 10 1.95 7.60 -8.09
N ASP A 11 2.31 7.87 -6.84
CA ASP A 11 1.94 9.08 -6.09
C ASP A 11 0.42 9.32 -5.92
N ASN A 12 -0.43 8.37 -6.29
CA ASN A 12 -1.88 8.54 -6.31
C ASN A 12 -2.50 8.39 -4.92
N LEU A 13 -2.30 9.40 -4.06
CA LEU A 13 -2.77 9.43 -2.67
C LEU A 13 -4.27 9.09 -2.52
N PRO A 14 -5.20 9.60 -3.36
CA PRO A 14 -6.61 9.22 -3.27
C PRO A 14 -6.85 7.71 -3.46
N GLN A 15 -6.10 7.06 -4.36
CA GLN A 15 -6.24 5.63 -4.61
C GLN A 15 -5.53 4.80 -3.54
N ILE A 16 -4.38 5.25 -3.05
CA ILE A 16 -3.68 4.63 -1.90
C ILE A 16 -4.60 4.64 -0.68
N LYS A 17 -5.22 5.78 -0.36
CA LYS A 17 -6.17 5.89 0.76
C LYS A 17 -7.32 4.89 0.64
N LYS A 18 -7.95 4.78 -0.54
CA LYS A 18 -9.01 3.79 -0.78
C LYS A 18 -8.52 2.36 -0.60
N ALA A 19 -7.30 2.05 -1.06
CA ALA A 19 -6.71 0.72 -0.89
C ALA A 19 -6.48 0.39 0.59
N VAL A 20 -5.93 1.35 1.35
CA VAL A 20 -5.75 1.24 2.81
C VAL A 20 -7.09 0.93 3.51
N ASP A 21 -8.16 1.67 3.17
CA ASP A 21 -9.49 1.45 3.74
C ASP A 21 -10.06 0.06 3.38
N ILE A 22 -9.80 -0.43 2.17
CA ILE A 22 -10.21 -1.78 1.74
C ILE A 22 -9.44 -2.84 2.53
N PHE A 23 -8.11 -2.71 2.66
CA PHE A 23 -7.29 -3.68 3.37
C PHE A 23 -7.63 -3.74 4.87
N ASN A 24 -7.81 -2.58 5.50
CA ASN A 24 -8.19 -2.47 6.91
C ASN A 24 -9.56 -3.11 7.16
N ARG A 25 -10.59 -2.78 6.37
CA ARG A 25 -11.92 -3.42 6.46
C ARG A 25 -11.87 -4.91 6.17
N GLY A 26 -11.00 -5.31 5.26
CA GLY A 26 -10.77 -6.71 4.88
C GLY A 26 -10.13 -7.55 5.99
N LYS A 27 -9.59 -6.92 7.05
CA LYS A 27 -8.76 -7.55 8.09
C LYS A 27 -7.56 -8.29 7.46
N VAL A 28 -6.89 -7.62 6.54
CA VAL A 28 -5.64 -8.12 5.95
C VAL A 28 -4.53 -8.11 7.01
N GLU A 29 -3.72 -9.16 7.03
CA GLU A 29 -2.68 -9.38 8.04
C GLU A 29 -1.27 -9.01 7.51
N LEU A 30 -1.11 -8.90 6.19
CA LEU A 30 0.11 -8.48 5.51
C LEU A 30 -0.21 -7.89 4.13
N ILE A 31 0.45 -6.80 3.75
CA ILE A 31 0.37 -6.24 2.39
C ILE A 31 1.71 -6.35 1.69
N LEU A 32 1.66 -6.77 0.42
CA LEU A 32 2.80 -6.81 -0.49
C LEU A 32 2.63 -5.73 -1.57
N HIS A 33 3.61 -4.84 -1.71
CA HIS A 33 3.66 -3.82 -2.75
C HIS A 33 4.74 -4.15 -3.78
N ALA A 34 4.37 -4.37 -5.05
CA ALA A 34 5.29 -4.91 -6.06
C ALA A 34 6.23 -3.87 -6.71
N GLY A 35 6.12 -2.59 -6.35
CA GLY A 35 7.05 -1.55 -6.78
C GLY A 35 6.34 -0.27 -7.17
N ASP A 36 7.11 0.75 -7.56
CA ASP A 36 6.60 2.03 -8.08
C ASP A 36 5.65 2.76 -7.12
N PHE A 37 6.15 2.97 -5.90
CA PHE A 37 5.63 3.99 -4.99
C PHE A 37 5.88 5.41 -5.52
N VAL A 38 6.99 5.58 -6.24
CA VAL A 38 7.54 6.85 -6.77
C VAL A 38 8.07 7.77 -5.67
N SER A 39 7.23 8.52 -4.98
CA SER A 39 7.69 9.51 -4.01
C SER A 39 7.52 9.06 -2.56
N PRO A 40 8.44 9.44 -1.64
CA PRO A 40 8.34 9.09 -0.21
C PRO A 40 7.05 9.57 0.48
N PHE A 41 6.40 10.61 -0.03
CA PHE A 41 5.19 11.16 0.58
C PHE A 41 3.97 10.22 0.48
N THR A 42 4.01 9.21 -0.40
CA THR A 42 2.97 8.16 -0.44
C THR A 42 2.82 7.43 0.90
N PHE A 43 3.88 7.39 1.70
CA PHE A 43 3.85 6.82 3.05
C PHE A 43 2.87 7.55 3.99
N LEU A 44 2.51 8.80 3.71
CA LEU A 44 1.52 9.55 4.49
C LEU A 44 0.14 8.86 4.51
N GLU A 45 -0.19 8.11 3.47
CA GLU A 45 -1.41 7.28 3.42
C GLU A 45 -1.14 5.86 3.91
N PHE A 46 -0.02 5.23 3.50
CA PHE A 46 0.29 3.85 3.91
C PHE A 46 0.52 3.68 5.42
N LYS A 47 0.93 4.73 6.16
CA LYS A 47 1.06 4.68 7.62
C LYS A 47 -0.28 4.40 8.36
N ASN A 48 -1.42 4.55 7.67
CA ASN A 48 -2.75 4.29 8.23
C ASN A 48 -3.16 2.81 8.11
N LEU A 49 -2.28 1.93 7.62
CA LEU A 49 -2.51 0.49 7.61
C LEU A 49 -2.46 -0.11 9.01
N ASN A 50 -3.42 -0.99 9.33
CA ASN A 50 -3.46 -1.74 10.59
C ASN A 50 -2.58 -3.00 10.57
N CYS A 51 -1.85 -3.23 9.48
CA CYS A 51 -0.99 -4.40 9.29
C CYS A 51 0.34 -3.99 8.63
N PRO A 52 1.39 -4.84 8.72
CA PRO A 52 2.65 -4.58 8.06
C PRO A 52 2.52 -4.51 6.54
N LEU A 53 3.25 -3.57 5.94
CA LEU A 53 3.47 -3.51 4.50
C LEU A 53 4.92 -3.92 4.21
N LYS A 54 5.10 -4.78 3.20
CA LYS A 54 6.40 -5.15 2.63
C LYS A 54 6.40 -4.75 1.16
N GLY A 55 7.42 -4.01 0.74
CA GLY A 55 7.56 -3.54 -0.63
C GLY A 55 8.91 -3.90 -1.22
N VAL A 56 8.97 -3.93 -2.54
CA VAL A 56 10.22 -3.94 -3.31
C VAL A 56 10.35 -2.62 -4.07
N PHE A 57 11.56 -2.31 -4.54
CA PHE A 57 11.77 -1.16 -5.41
C PHE A 57 11.21 -1.44 -6.80
N GLY A 58 10.53 -0.45 -7.37
CA GLY A 58 10.23 -0.43 -8.80
C GLY A 58 11.32 0.28 -9.59
N ASN A 59 11.06 0.57 -10.86
CA ASN A 59 12.05 1.15 -11.78
C ASN A 59 11.77 2.63 -12.14
N ASN A 60 10.74 3.24 -11.56
CA ASN A 60 10.41 4.66 -11.70
C ASN A 60 11.05 5.54 -10.62
#